data_AF-A0AB72Z1A1-F1
#
_entry.id   AF-A0AB72Z1A1-F1
#
_cell.length_a   1.000
_cell.length_b   1.000
_cell.length_c   1.000
_cell.angle_alpha   90.00
_cell.angle_beta   90.00
_cell.angle_gamma   90.00
#
_symmetry.space_group_name_H-M   'P 1'
#
loop_
_entity.id
_entity.type
_entity.pdbx_description
1 polymer ?
#
loop_
_entity_poly.entity_id
_entity_poly.type
_entity_poly.pdbx_seq_one_letter_code
_entity_poly.pdbx_strand_id
1 'polypeptide(L)'
;MSNGGGMFSPEEVAYLKTLPAVAEATARRIIYSEAFKQSCMRRYHAGESPVKLFREAGLDPALIGYKRIERCFARWRKSSSDAMAGPQYDDRLDAASAHALASMQTVTSDRSPSQSQAPLRAITFPAAPRDGSVDVRDLMIYQQVRRIDELEQEVGTLRMRLNLQARTEVERAV
;
A
#
# COMPACT_ATOMS: atom_id res chain seq x y z
N MET A 1 22.93 -7.47 -24.64
CA MET A 1 22.65 -6.61 -23.47
C MET A 1 21.15 -6.35 -23.41
N SER A 2 20.39 -7.13 -22.63
CA SER A 2 18.92 -7.00 -22.51
C SER A 2 18.55 -6.05 -21.37
N ASN A 3 18.72 -4.75 -21.61
CA ASN A 3 18.33 -3.70 -20.67
C ASN A 3 16.86 -3.31 -20.89
N GLY A 4 15.95 -3.82 -20.06
CA GLY A 4 14.68 -3.15 -19.74
C GLY A 4 13.56 -3.04 -20.81
N GLY A 5 13.75 -3.49 -22.05
CA GLY A 5 12.74 -3.29 -23.09
C GLY A 5 12.79 -4.29 -24.25
N GLY A 6 12.07 -5.41 -24.13
CA GLY A 6 11.50 -6.07 -25.32
C GLY A 6 11.48 -7.58 -25.29
N MET A 7 12.56 -8.23 -24.84
CA MET A 7 12.65 -9.69 -24.82
C MET A 7 13.88 -10.20 -24.06
N PHE A 8 13.73 -11.34 -23.40
CA PHE A 8 14.81 -12.13 -22.81
C PHE A 8 15.54 -12.93 -23.89
N SER A 9 16.86 -13.00 -23.77
CA SER A 9 17.70 -13.92 -24.54
C SER A 9 17.29 -15.37 -24.28
N PRO A 10 17.46 -16.29 -25.24
CA PRO A 10 17.25 -17.73 -25.01
C PRO A 10 18.02 -18.25 -23.78
N GLU A 11 19.23 -17.73 -23.54
CA GLU A 11 20.05 -18.07 -22.37
C GLU A 11 19.41 -17.57 -21.06
N GLU A 12 18.90 -16.34 -21.06
CA GLU A 12 18.21 -15.77 -19.90
C GLU A 12 16.91 -16.54 -19.61
N VAL A 13 16.18 -16.95 -20.64
CA VAL A 13 14.98 -17.79 -20.48
C VAL A 13 15.34 -19.16 -19.89
N ALA A 14 16.42 -19.78 -20.38
CA ALA A 14 16.89 -21.05 -19.85
C ALA A 14 17.28 -20.92 -18.37
N TYR A 15 18.02 -19.86 -18.02
CA TYR A 15 18.35 -19.55 -16.63
C TYR A 15 17.10 -19.36 -15.76
N LEU A 16 16.15 -18.52 -16.21
CA LEU A 16 14.92 -18.26 -15.46
C LEU A 16 14.11 -19.53 -15.19
N LYS A 17 14.12 -20.50 -16.11
CA LYS A 17 13.44 -21.80 -15.94
C LYS A 17 14.08 -22.70 -14.87
N THR A 18 15.34 -22.46 -14.49
CA THR A 18 16.01 -23.22 -13.42
C THR A 18 15.61 -22.77 -12.01
N LEU A 19 15.04 -21.56 -11.87
CA LEU A 19 14.75 -20.97 -10.57
C LEU A 19 13.43 -21.52 -10.00
N PRO A 20 13.39 -21.93 -8.71
CA PRO A 20 12.15 -22.41 -8.07
C PRO A 20 11.08 -21.32 -7.93
N ALA A 21 11.49 -20.05 -8.04
CA ALA A 21 10.58 -18.91 -8.03
C ALA A 21 9.75 -18.76 -9.32
N VAL A 22 10.16 -19.43 -10.41
CA VAL A 22 9.56 -19.30 -11.74
C VAL A 22 8.82 -20.59 -12.07
N ALA A 23 7.52 -20.47 -12.36
CA ALA A 23 6.72 -21.57 -12.89
C ALA A 23 6.94 -21.74 -14.40
N GLU A 24 7.01 -20.62 -15.13
CA GLU A 24 7.26 -20.63 -16.56
C GLU A 24 7.93 -19.31 -17.00
N ALA A 25 8.86 -19.39 -17.94
CA ALA A 25 9.45 -18.21 -18.57
C ALA A 25 9.42 -18.34 -20.10
N THR A 26 9.03 -17.24 -20.73
CA THR A 26 9.09 -17.02 -22.19
C THR A 26 9.94 -15.78 -22.46
N ALA A 27 10.21 -15.51 -23.73
CA ALA A 27 10.97 -14.32 -24.12
C ALA A 27 10.37 -13.00 -23.58
N ARG A 28 9.08 -12.90 -23.24
CA ARG A 28 8.47 -11.65 -22.73
C ARG A 28 7.85 -11.76 -21.35
N ARG A 29 7.35 -12.94 -21.00
CA ARG A 29 6.55 -13.17 -19.80
C ARG A 29 7.26 -14.13 -18.86
N ILE A 30 7.26 -13.76 -17.58
CA ILE A 30 7.62 -14.64 -16.48
C ILE A 30 6.33 -14.90 -15.69
N ILE A 31 6.06 -16.17 -15.45
CA ILE A 31 5.01 -16.66 -14.57
C ILE A 31 5.70 -17.15 -13.31
N TYR A 32 5.37 -16.51 -12.19
CA TYR A 32 5.94 -16.85 -10.89
C TYR A 32 5.19 -18.02 -10.27
N SER A 33 5.92 -18.88 -9.56
CA SER A 33 5.32 -19.95 -8.77
C SER A 33 4.47 -19.39 -7.64
N GLU A 34 3.38 -20.06 -7.30
CA GLU A 34 2.44 -19.57 -6.29
C GLU A 34 3.10 -19.50 -4.89
N ALA A 35 3.92 -20.50 -4.56
CA ALA A 35 4.71 -20.52 -3.34
C ALA A 35 5.63 -19.29 -3.20
N PHE A 36 6.26 -18.87 -4.30
CA PHE A 36 7.10 -17.68 -4.31
C PHE A 36 6.31 -16.40 -4.10
N LYS A 37 5.13 -16.25 -4.75
CA LYS A 37 4.26 -15.09 -4.55
C LYS A 37 3.83 -14.95 -3.10
N GLN A 38 3.34 -16.04 -2.49
CA GLN A 38 2.89 -16.05 -1.10
C GLN A 38 4.03 -15.71 -0.13
N SER A 39 5.21 -16.29 -0.34
CA SER A 39 6.39 -15.99 0.47
C SER A 39 6.82 -14.52 0.35
N CYS A 40 6.86 -13.99 -0.87
CA CYS A 40 7.16 -12.59 -1.13
C CYS A 40 6.17 -11.64 -0.45
N MET A 41 4.87 -11.89 -0.60
CA MET A 41 3.84 -11.05 0.00
C MET A 41 3.93 -11.05 1.52
N ARG A 42 4.12 -12.22 2.14
CA ARG A 42 4.29 -12.35 3.60
C ARG A 42 5.47 -11.53 4.12
N ARG A 43 6.64 -11.66 3.49
CA ARG A 43 7.86 -10.93 3.90
C ARG A 43 7.80 -9.44 3.58
N TYR A 44 7.14 -9.06 2.49
CA TYR A 44 6.87 -7.67 2.17
C TYR A 44 5.98 -6.99 3.21
N HIS A 45 4.94 -7.68 3.70
CA HIS A 45 4.12 -7.19 4.82
C HIS A 45 4.89 -7.11 6.14
N ALA A 46 5.96 -7.90 6.31
CA ALA A 46 6.90 -7.78 7.42
C ALA A 46 7.93 -6.65 7.24
N GLY A 47 7.84 -5.86 6.16
CA GLY A 47 8.68 -4.67 5.92
C GLY A 47 9.90 -4.91 5.04
N GLU A 48 10.08 -6.10 4.46
CA GLU A 48 11.22 -6.36 3.57
C GLU A 48 11.05 -5.73 2.18
N SER A 49 12.17 -5.26 1.63
CA SER A 49 12.19 -4.62 0.31
C SER A 49 11.87 -5.61 -0.83
N PRO A 50 10.94 -5.29 -1.74
CA PRO A 50 10.66 -6.07 -2.96
C PRO A 50 11.90 -6.46 -3.76
N VAL A 51 12.84 -5.54 -3.88
CA VAL A 51 14.09 -5.71 -4.64
C VAL A 51 14.96 -6.78 -4.01
N LYS A 52 15.04 -6.78 -2.67
CA LYS A 52 15.80 -7.77 -1.89
C LYS A 52 15.21 -9.17 -2.07
N LEU A 53 13.89 -9.30 -1.94
CA LEU A 53 13.17 -10.58 -2.07
C LEU A 53 13.39 -11.24 -3.45
N PHE A 54 13.37 -10.43 -4.51
CA PHE A 54 13.61 -10.91 -5.87
C PHE A 54 15.08 -11.28 -6.10
N ARG A 55 16.02 -10.48 -5.59
CA ARG A 55 17.45 -10.79 -5.68
C ARG A 55 17.80 -12.10 -4.97
N GLU A 56 17.26 -12.34 -3.76
CA GLU A 56 17.46 -13.60 -3.03
C GLU A 56 16.93 -14.82 -3.78
N ALA A 57 15.91 -14.65 -4.62
CA ALA A 57 15.34 -15.69 -5.45
C ALA A 57 16.04 -15.87 -6.81
N GLY A 58 17.20 -15.21 -7.02
CA GLY A 58 17.94 -15.27 -8.28
C GLY A 58 17.36 -14.41 -9.40
N LEU A 59 16.37 -13.57 -9.10
CA LEU A 59 15.71 -12.67 -10.03
C LEU A 59 16.25 -11.24 -9.86
N ASP A 60 17.51 -11.02 -10.25
CA ASP A 60 18.16 -9.72 -10.05
C ASP A 60 17.41 -8.60 -10.82
N PRO A 61 17.18 -7.43 -10.20
CA PRO A 61 16.60 -6.26 -10.87
C PRO A 61 17.30 -5.83 -12.16
N ALA A 62 18.59 -6.11 -12.33
CA ALA A 62 19.33 -5.86 -13.57
C ALA A 62 18.86 -6.78 -14.71
N LEU A 63 18.52 -8.03 -14.40
CA LEU A 63 18.02 -9.02 -15.35
C LEU A 63 16.54 -8.80 -15.67
N ILE A 64 15.70 -8.70 -14.64
CA ILE A 64 14.24 -8.66 -14.83
C ILE A 64 13.66 -7.25 -14.89
N GLY A 65 14.40 -6.22 -14.48
CA GLY A 65 13.98 -4.83 -14.45
C GLY A 65 13.20 -4.43 -13.19
N TYR A 66 13.62 -3.31 -12.57
CA TYR A 66 12.95 -2.71 -11.40
C TYR A 66 11.44 -2.49 -11.60
N LYS A 67 11.03 -1.95 -12.76
CA LYS A 67 9.62 -1.72 -13.07
C LYS A 67 8.79 -2.99 -13.16
N ARG A 68 9.39 -4.13 -13.52
CA ARG A 68 8.65 -5.42 -13.53
C ARG A 68 8.40 -5.88 -12.10
N ILE A 69 9.36 -5.70 -11.18
CA ILE A 69 9.18 -6.00 -9.75
C ILE A 69 8.06 -5.16 -9.14
N GLU A 70 8.11 -3.83 -9.34
CA GLU A 70 7.06 -2.91 -8.86
C GLU A 70 5.66 -3.32 -9.34
N ARG A 71 5.54 -3.59 -10.65
CA ARG A 71 4.26 -3.98 -11.27
C ARG A 71 3.76 -5.34 -10.78
N CYS A 72 4.66 -6.27 -10.44
CA CYS A 72 4.27 -7.55 -9.85
C CYS A 72 3.63 -7.36 -8.48
N PHE A 73 4.25 -6.58 -7.60
CA PHE A 73 3.69 -6.29 -6.27
C PHE A 73 2.38 -5.50 -6.35
N ALA A 74 2.26 -4.54 -7.27
CA ALA A 74 0.99 -3.84 -7.48
C ALA A 74 -0.14 -4.81 -7.88
N ARG A 75 0.15 -5.77 -8.77
CA ARG A 75 -0.81 -6.79 -9.18
C ARG A 75 -1.17 -7.77 -8.06
N TRP A 76 -0.17 -8.28 -7.33
CA TRP A 76 -0.41 -9.25 -6.25
C TRP A 76 -1.18 -8.64 -5.08
N ARG A 77 -0.94 -7.37 -4.75
CA ARG A 77 -1.74 -6.65 -3.74
C ARG A 77 -3.21 -6.55 -4.15
N LYS A 78 -3.48 -6.22 -5.42
CA LYS A 78 -4.85 -6.17 -5.95
C LYS A 78 -5.53 -7.54 -5.94
N SER A 79 -4.82 -8.60 -6.35
CA SER A 79 -5.38 -9.95 -6.32
C SER A 79 -5.63 -10.44 -4.89
N SER A 80 -4.83 -10.01 -3.91
CA SER A 80 -5.03 -10.36 -2.50
C SER A 80 -6.22 -9.63 -1.88
N SER A 81 -6.52 -8.39 -2.31
CA SER A 81 -7.75 -7.70 -1.88
C SER A 81 -8.99 -8.34 -2.52
N ASP A 82 -8.93 -8.66 -3.82
CA ASP A 82 -10.05 -9.26 -4.55
C ASP A 82 -10.36 -10.69 -4.07
N ALA A 83 -9.37 -11.43 -3.53
CA ALA A 83 -9.58 -12.77 -2.98
C ALA A 83 -10.16 -12.79 -1.54
N MET A 84 -10.10 -11.66 -0.83
CA MET A 84 -10.68 -11.49 0.51
C MET A 84 -12.05 -10.81 0.48
N ALA A 85 -12.35 -10.06 -0.59
CA ALA A 85 -13.72 -9.71 -0.96
C ALA A 85 -14.40 -11.00 -1.48
N GLY A 86 -15.21 -11.64 -0.64
CA GLY A 86 -15.96 -12.85 -1.02
C GLY A 86 -16.81 -12.66 -2.28
N PRO A 87 -17.40 -13.74 -2.84
CA PRO A 87 -18.22 -13.65 -4.04
C PRO A 87 -19.32 -12.60 -3.84
N GLN A 88 -19.23 -11.47 -4.54
CA GLN A 88 -20.32 -10.50 -4.60
C GLN A 88 -21.45 -11.19 -5.38
N TYR A 89 -22.43 -11.70 -4.65
CA TYR A 89 -23.74 -12.00 -5.21
C TYR A 89 -24.31 -10.66 -5.69
N ASP A 90 -24.30 -10.48 -7.01
CA ASP A 90 -24.93 -9.36 -7.68
C ASP A 90 -26.45 -9.49 -7.47
N ASP A 91 -26.98 -8.89 -6.41
CA ASP A 91 -28.41 -8.83 -6.12
C ASP A 91 -29.06 -7.83 -7.09
N ARG A 92 -29.11 -8.21 -8.37
CA ARG A 92 -29.86 -7.53 -9.43
C ARG A 92 -31.30 -8.01 -9.43
N LEU A 93 -32.06 -7.64 -8.40
CA LEU A 93 -33.52 -7.67 -8.45
C LEU A 93 -34.07 -6.26 -8.69
N ASP A 94 -34.35 -5.99 -9.97
CA ASP A 94 -35.40 -5.14 -10.54
C ASP A 94 -35.80 -3.84 -9.81
N ALA A 95 -35.08 -2.74 -10.10
CA ALA A 95 -35.55 -1.37 -9.90
C ALA A 95 -36.13 -0.75 -11.19
N ALA A 96 -36.89 -1.54 -11.97
CA ALA A 96 -37.58 -1.09 -13.18
C ALA A 96 -38.99 -0.50 -12.90
N SER A 97 -39.30 -0.12 -11.66
CA SER A 97 -40.61 0.45 -11.30
C SER A 97 -40.48 1.63 -10.34
N ALA A 98 -40.00 2.76 -10.86
CA ALA A 98 -40.19 4.09 -10.25
C ALA A 98 -40.14 5.22 -11.30
N HIS A 99 -40.53 4.91 -12.54
CA HIS A 99 -40.66 5.89 -13.62
C HIS A 99 -42.03 6.58 -13.58
N ALA A 100 -42.34 7.28 -12.48
CA ALA A 100 -43.48 8.21 -12.45
C ALA A 100 -43.30 9.22 -11.30
N LEU A 101 -43.46 10.51 -11.64
CA LEU A 101 -43.54 11.68 -10.76
C LEU A 101 -42.24 12.44 -10.47
N ALA A 102 -41.67 13.06 -11.51
CA ALA A 102 -41.01 14.37 -11.35
C ALA A 102 -41.05 15.12 -12.69
N SER A 103 -42.22 15.63 -13.04
CA SER A 103 -42.39 16.61 -14.12
C SER A 103 -42.65 17.97 -13.49
N MET A 104 -42.03 19.00 -14.06
CA MET A 104 -42.36 20.43 -14.03
C MET A 104 -41.61 21.39 -13.08
N GLN A 105 -41.11 22.45 -13.75
CA GLN A 105 -40.89 23.85 -13.32
C GLN A 105 -39.60 24.19 -12.57
N THR A 106 -38.91 25.33 -12.79
CA THR A 106 -38.90 26.39 -13.82
C THR A 106 -37.62 27.20 -13.60
N VAL A 107 -37.19 27.84 -14.68
CA VAL A 107 -36.22 28.94 -14.78
C VAL A 107 -36.48 30.04 -13.74
N THR A 108 -35.45 30.58 -13.06
CA THR A 108 -35.05 32.01 -13.11
C THR A 108 -33.82 32.33 -12.25
N SER A 109 -33.07 33.26 -12.82
CA SER A 109 -31.89 34.03 -12.41
C SER A 109 -31.70 34.45 -10.94
N ASP A 110 -30.41 34.57 -10.63
CA ASP A 110 -29.72 35.72 -10.01
C ASP A 110 -29.26 35.61 -8.55
N ARG A 111 -28.04 36.15 -8.37
CA ARG A 111 -27.48 36.82 -7.19
C ARG A 111 -26.41 36.08 -6.39
N SER A 112 -25.16 36.34 -6.78
CA SER A 112 -24.03 36.49 -5.83
C SER A 112 -24.24 37.76 -4.97
N PRO A 113 -23.76 37.78 -3.72
CA PRO A 113 -22.53 38.54 -3.48
C PRO A 113 -21.58 37.99 -2.39
N SER A 114 -20.29 38.10 -2.71
CA SER A 114 -19.16 38.62 -1.92
C SER A 114 -18.84 38.18 -0.48
N GLN A 115 -17.60 37.69 -0.37
CA GLN A 115 -16.54 37.95 0.62
C GLN A 115 -16.69 37.44 2.06
N SER A 116 -15.77 36.55 2.46
CA SER A 116 -15.12 36.57 3.77
C SER A 116 -13.80 35.79 3.72
N GLN A 117 -12.81 36.29 4.46
CA GLN A 117 -11.38 35.98 4.46
C GLN A 117 -11.02 34.55 4.93
N ALA A 118 -9.81 34.12 4.55
CA ALA A 118 -9.10 32.85 4.83
C ALA A 118 -8.89 32.55 6.34
N PRO A 119 -8.19 31.47 6.78
CA PRO A 119 -7.61 30.30 6.10
C PRO A 119 -8.02 28.97 6.76
N LEU A 120 -7.59 27.83 6.20
CA LEU A 120 -7.04 26.66 6.91
C LEU A 120 -6.71 25.64 5.82
N ARG A 121 -5.48 25.12 5.84
CA ARG A 121 -5.13 23.94 5.05
C ARG A 121 -5.84 22.74 5.66
N ALA A 122 -7.14 22.62 5.38
CA ALA A 122 -7.89 21.42 5.67
C ALA A 122 -7.24 20.29 4.88
N ILE A 123 -6.66 19.33 5.59
CA ILE A 123 -6.24 18.07 4.98
C ILE A 123 -7.54 17.39 4.58
N THR A 124 -7.89 17.50 3.30
CA THR A 124 -9.06 16.81 2.75
C THR A 124 -8.70 15.33 2.64
N PHE A 125 -9.16 14.53 3.59
CA PHE A 125 -8.99 13.09 3.52
C PHE A 125 -9.94 12.53 2.45
N PRO A 126 -9.44 11.79 1.44
CA PRO A 126 -10.32 11.13 0.49
C PRO A 126 -11.20 10.12 1.25
N ALA A 127 -12.50 10.16 0.98
CA ALA A 127 -13.49 9.29 1.60
C ALA A 127 -13.05 7.81 1.50
N ALA A 128 -13.10 7.10 2.62
CA ALA A 128 -12.74 5.70 2.72
C ALA A 128 -13.57 4.84 1.73
N PRO A 129 -12.97 3.86 1.05
CA PRO A 129 -13.74 2.85 0.34
C PRO A 129 -14.59 2.07 1.36
N ARG A 130 -15.84 1.77 1.02
CA ARG A 130 -16.82 1.13 1.90
C ARG A 130 -16.62 -0.37 2.12
N ASP A 131 -15.48 -0.92 1.72
CA ASP A 131 -15.24 -2.36 1.78
C ASP A 131 -14.10 -2.64 2.74
N GLY A 132 -14.32 -3.51 3.73
CA GLY A 132 -13.52 -3.72 4.94
C GLY A 132 -12.11 -4.30 4.73
N SER A 133 -11.47 -4.02 3.59
CA SER A 133 -10.06 -4.31 3.35
C SER A 133 -9.21 -3.39 4.21
N VAL A 134 -8.35 -3.95 5.09
CA VAL A 134 -7.35 -3.17 5.82
C VAL A 134 -6.40 -2.54 4.80
N ASP A 135 -6.56 -1.24 4.54
CA ASP A 135 -5.78 -0.50 3.55
C ASP A 135 -4.30 -0.54 3.97
N VAL A 136 -3.38 -0.58 3.01
CA VAL A 136 -1.95 -0.38 3.29
C VAL A 136 -1.74 0.96 4.00
N ARG A 137 -2.59 1.95 3.69
CA ARG A 137 -2.67 3.20 4.46
C ARG A 137 -2.96 2.92 5.93
N ASP A 138 -3.97 2.11 6.25
CA ASP A 138 -4.35 1.81 7.63
C ASP A 138 -3.27 0.99 8.35
N LEU A 139 -2.60 0.09 7.64
CA LEU A 139 -1.44 -0.64 8.18
C LEU A 139 -0.26 0.30 8.45
N MET A 140 0.01 1.25 7.55
CA MET A 140 1.03 2.27 7.77
C MET A 140 0.67 3.21 8.92
N ILE A 141 -0.60 3.60 9.03
CA ILE A 141 -1.12 4.39 10.15
C ILE A 141 -0.91 3.59 11.44
N TYR A 142 -1.28 2.31 11.46
CA TYR A 142 -1.11 1.46 12.65
C TYR A 142 0.36 1.32 13.06
N GLN A 143 1.26 1.10 12.10
CA GLN A 143 2.70 1.07 12.36
C GLN A 143 3.22 2.41 12.87
N GLN A 144 2.75 3.53 12.31
CA GLN A 144 3.13 4.87 12.75
C GLN A 144 2.62 5.18 14.16
N VAL A 145 1.37 4.84 14.49
CA VAL A 145 0.79 5.03 15.82
C VAL A 145 1.60 4.25 16.85
N ARG A 146 1.86 2.97 16.60
CA ARG A 146 2.67 2.15 17.50
C ARG A 146 4.08 2.74 17.71
N ARG A 147 4.71 3.23 16.64
CA ARG A 147 6.04 3.84 16.74
C ARG A 147 6.01 5.15 17.54
N ILE A 148 4.94 5.93 17.42
CA ILE A 148 4.74 7.13 18.23
C ILE A 148 4.62 6.74 19.70
N ASP A 149 3.81 5.75 20.04
CA ASP A 149 3.66 5.28 21.43
C ASP A 149 5.00 4.83 22.03
N GLU A 150 5.79 4.06 21.28
CA GLU A 150 7.13 3.62 21.68
C GLU A 150 8.06 4.82 21.95
N LEU A 151 8.07 5.81 21.04
CA LEU A 151 8.89 7.01 21.19
C LEU A 151 8.42 7.89 22.36
N GLU A 152 7.12 8.00 22.59
CA GLU A 152 6.56 8.75 23.72
C GLU A 152 6.95 8.12 25.06
N GLN A 153 6.94 6.78 25.17
CA GLN A 153 7.42 6.07 26.35
C GLN A 153 8.92 6.28 26.59
N GLU A 154 9.74 6.23 25.55
CA GLU A 154 11.18 6.51 25.64
C GLU A 154 11.44 7.94 26.13
N VAL A 155 10.75 8.93 25.55
CA VAL A 155 10.84 10.34 25.95
C VAL A 155 10.41 10.52 27.42
N GLY A 156 9.32 9.87 27.83
CA GLY A 156 8.86 9.88 29.23
C GLY A 156 9.92 9.31 30.17
N THR A 157 10.54 8.20 29.80
CA THR A 157 11.59 7.55 30.59
C THR A 157 12.83 8.44 30.71
N LEU A 158 13.27 9.04 29.61
CA LEU A 158 14.42 9.95 29.59
C LEU A 158 14.17 11.19 30.45
N ARG A 159 12.98 11.79 30.35
CA ARG A 159 12.58 12.93 31.20
C ARG A 159 12.61 12.56 32.68
N MET A 160 12.13 11.38 33.05
CA MET A 160 12.19 10.90 34.43
C MET A 160 13.63 10.72 34.94
N ARG A 161 14.52 10.15 34.12
CA ARG A 161 15.93 9.99 34.48
C ARG A 161 16.62 11.34 34.70
N LEU A 162 16.39 12.31 33.80
CA LEU A 162 16.92 13.66 33.94
C LEU A 162 16.42 14.34 35.23
N ASN A 163 15.14 14.20 35.53
CA ASN A 163 14.56 14.76 36.77
C ASN A 163 15.16 14.12 38.03
N LEU A 164 15.42 12.81 38.01
CA LEU A 164 16.07 12.13 39.13
C LEU A 164 17.53 12.59 39.28
N GLN A 165 18.28 12.71 38.20
CA GLN A 165 19.65 13.24 38.22
C GLN A 165 19.70 14.65 38.79
N ALA A 166 18.85 15.55 38.29
CA ALA A 166 18.74 16.92 38.80
C ALA A 166 18.43 16.97 40.30
N ARG A 167 17.54 16.10 40.79
CA ARG A 167 17.24 15.99 42.22
C ARG A 167 18.44 15.49 43.04
N THR A 168 19.13 14.46 42.58
CA THR A 168 20.31 13.93 43.27
C THR A 168 21.49 14.91 43.28
N GLU A 169 21.62 15.74 42.25
CA GLU A 169 22.63 16.81 42.20
C GLU A 169 22.33 17.91 43.20
N VAL A 170 21.06 18.29 43.35
CA VAL A 170 20.63 19.26 44.37
C VAL A 170 20.84 18.72 45.78
N GLU A 171 20.50 17.46 46.06
CA GLU A 171 20.72 16.82 47.37
C GLU A 171 22.21 16.68 47.74
N ARG A 172 23.10 16.57 46.75
CA ARG A 172 24.56 16.54 46.99
C ARG A 172 25.19 17.92 47.20
N ALA A 173 24.48 18.99 46.84
CA ALA A 173 24.98 20.36 46.93
C ALA A 173 24.57 21.08 48.22
N VAL A 174 23.76 20.43 49.07
CA VAL A 174 23.32 20.89 50.41
C VAL A 174 24.10 20.14 51.48
#